data_AF-A0A158N8G0-F1
#
_entry.id   AF-A0A158N8G0-F1
#
_cell.length_a   1.000
_cell.length_b   1.000
_cell.length_c   1.000
_cell.angle_alpha   90.00
_cell.angle_beta   90.00
_cell.angle_gamma   90.00
#
_symmetry.space_group_name_H-M   'P 1'
#
loop_
_entity.id
_entity.type
_entity.pdbx_description
1 polymer ?
#
loop_
_entity_poly.entity_id
_entity_poly.type
_entity_poly.pdbx_seq_one_letter_code
_entity_poly.pdbx_strand_id
1 'polypeptide(L)'
;MSDGSSGDDRHPPHGEQELASKMLQVQSKRFYVDVKQNNRGRFIKLAEVGLGGRKSRLILSMSAAVAFRDHLDKFVKFFDGLASGEEPTVGENGQLKSEIIIHESRRYYLSLKENQRGRYLRVSQKVSRGNSGPRSQIALPAPGMTQLRDALNELIDKYAEGYLNENDANVELPEPKHVRAENNKIFYFDVGHNERGSFVRISEVKQISGSRSSITVPMSSWGAFRDVLAELQEKMTKKVENDAEGTTKSDVKLEHNKE
;
A
#
# COMPACT_ATOMS: atom_id res chain seq x y z
N MET A 1 40.63 11.92 -9.05
CA MET A 1 39.44 11.87 -9.92
C MET A 1 38.94 10.43 -9.92
N SER A 2 37.70 10.20 -9.48
CA SER A 2 36.84 9.04 -9.76
C SER A 2 35.53 9.30 -9.01
N ASP A 3 34.64 10.04 -9.65
CA ASP A 3 33.34 10.45 -9.12
C ASP A 3 32.39 9.24 -9.21
N GLY A 4 32.10 8.61 -8.08
CA GLY A 4 31.27 7.42 -7.97
C GLY A 4 29.79 7.79 -8.05
N SER A 5 29.27 7.91 -9.27
CA SER A 5 27.84 8.05 -9.53
C SER A 5 27.10 6.82 -9.00
N SER A 6 26.49 6.98 -7.82
CA SER A 6 25.70 5.96 -7.15
C SER A 6 24.41 5.73 -7.94
N GLY A 7 24.40 4.66 -8.75
CA GLY A 7 23.21 4.13 -9.39
C GLY A 7 22.21 3.70 -8.32
N ASP A 8 21.19 4.52 -8.10
CA ASP A 8 20.01 4.20 -7.30
C ASP A 8 19.11 3.21 -8.07
N ASP A 9 19.66 2.07 -8.47
CA ASP A 9 18.92 0.91 -8.97
C ASP A 9 18.36 0.16 -7.75
N ARG A 10 17.37 0.79 -7.11
CA ARG A 10 16.52 0.11 -6.14
C ARG A 10 15.84 -1.03 -6.89
N HIS A 11 16.34 -2.23 -6.64
CA HIS A 11 15.76 -3.49 -7.07
C HIS A 11 14.22 -3.42 -6.97
N PRO A 12 13.47 -3.95 -7.96
CA PRO A 12 12.03 -4.05 -7.85
C PRO A 12 11.72 -4.73 -6.52
N PRO A 13 10.94 -4.11 -5.61
CA PRO A 13 10.59 -4.74 -4.35
C PRO A 13 9.97 -6.10 -4.70
N HIS A 14 10.57 -7.18 -4.18
CA HIS A 14 10.20 -8.56 -4.49
C HIS A 14 8.67 -8.71 -4.47
N GLY A 15 8.08 -8.94 -5.64
CA GLY A 15 6.63 -9.15 -5.80
C GLY A 15 5.84 -8.09 -6.56
N GLU A 16 6.48 -7.03 -7.08
CA GLU A 16 5.81 -6.07 -8.00
C GLU A 16 6.12 -6.40 -9.47
N GLN A 17 5.09 -6.81 -10.23
CA GLN A 17 5.16 -7.01 -11.67
C GLN A 17 4.66 -5.76 -12.41
N GLU A 18 5.36 -5.34 -13.47
CA GLU A 18 4.90 -4.30 -14.38
C GLU A 18 4.12 -4.90 -15.54
N LEU A 19 2.94 -4.35 -15.83
CA LEU A 19 2.02 -4.85 -16.84
C LEU A 19 1.93 -3.94 -18.06
N ALA A 20 2.07 -2.63 -17.84
CA ALA A 20 2.11 -1.62 -18.88
C ALA A 20 2.80 -0.37 -18.35
N SER A 21 3.41 0.40 -19.25
CA SER A 21 3.89 1.74 -18.96
C SER A 21 3.56 2.65 -20.13
N LYS A 22 3.12 3.87 -19.82
CA LYS A 22 2.95 4.96 -20.78
C LYS A 22 3.73 6.18 -20.32
N MET A 23 4.41 6.84 -21.26
CA MET A 23 5.09 8.10 -21.01
C MET A 23 4.34 9.23 -21.70
N LEU A 24 4.05 10.28 -20.94
CA LEU A 24 3.44 11.52 -21.42
C LEU A 24 4.43 12.66 -21.27
N GLN A 25 4.72 13.36 -22.35
CA GLN A 25 5.57 14.55 -22.32
C GLN A 25 4.68 15.79 -22.40
N VAL A 26 4.67 16.58 -21.33
CA VAL A 26 3.86 17.79 -21.21
C VAL A 26 4.77 18.97 -20.89
N GLN A 27 4.93 19.86 -21.87
CA GLN A 27 5.89 20.97 -21.80
C GLN A 27 7.32 20.46 -21.50
N SER A 28 7.92 20.88 -20.39
CA SER A 28 9.26 20.48 -19.93
C SER A 28 9.26 19.30 -18.96
N LYS A 29 8.10 18.68 -18.71
CA LYS A 29 7.94 17.58 -17.75
C LYS A 29 7.59 16.28 -18.45
N ARG A 30 7.99 15.16 -17.84
CA ARG A 30 7.60 13.81 -18.26
C ARG A 30 6.80 13.15 -17.16
N PHE A 31 5.72 12.50 -17.53
CA PHE A 31 4.89 11.72 -16.64
C PHE A 31 4.91 10.26 -17.08
N TYR A 32 5.12 9.35 -16.13
CA TYR A 32 5.08 7.92 -16.38
C TYR A 32 3.84 7.34 -15.67
N VAL A 33 3.01 6.66 -16.43
CA VAL A 33 1.79 6.00 -15.97
C VAL A 33 2.03 4.50 -16.07
N ASP A 34 2.43 3.90 -14.96
CA ASP A 34 2.77 2.48 -14.90
C ASP A 34 1.63 1.70 -14.27
N VAL A 35 1.13 0.67 -14.95
CA VAL A 35 0.24 -0.33 -14.37
C VAL A 35 1.10 -1.42 -13.75
N LYS A 36 0.95 -1.62 -12.45
CA LYS A 36 1.71 -2.61 -11.68
C LYS A 36 0.76 -3.51 -10.92
N GLN A 37 1.23 -4.74 -10.66
CA GLN A 37 0.50 -5.73 -9.90
C GLN A 37 1.39 -6.26 -8.79
N ASN A 38 0.81 -6.42 -7.60
CA ASN A 38 1.43 -7.11 -6.48
C ASN A 38 0.43 -8.07 -5.84
N ASN A 39 0.82 -8.68 -4.73
CA ASN A 39 -0.01 -9.61 -3.96
C ASN A 39 -1.30 -9.00 -3.37
N ARG A 40 -1.45 -7.66 -3.37
CA ARG A 40 -2.66 -6.95 -2.94
C ARG A 40 -3.56 -6.53 -4.11
N GLY A 41 -3.17 -6.84 -5.33
CA GLY A 41 -3.91 -6.50 -6.54
C GLY A 41 -3.15 -5.54 -7.45
N ARG A 42 -3.92 -4.91 -8.34
CA ARG A 42 -3.40 -4.03 -9.39
C ARG A 42 -3.56 -2.57 -9.02
N PHE A 43 -2.60 -1.76 -9.44
CA PHE A 43 -2.57 -0.33 -9.13
C PHE A 43 -1.85 0.45 -10.23
N ILE A 44 -2.13 1.75 -10.29
CA ILE A 44 -1.44 2.70 -11.17
C ILE A 44 -0.45 3.52 -10.35
N LYS A 45 0.81 3.53 -10.80
CA LYS A 45 1.84 4.43 -10.32
C LYS A 45 2.00 5.57 -11.31
N LEU A 46 1.70 6.78 -10.87
CA LEU A 46 1.85 7.99 -11.67
C LEU A 46 3.07 8.76 -11.19
N ALA A 47 4.16 8.75 -11.95
CA ALA A 47 5.39 9.46 -11.62
C ALA A 47 5.53 10.75 -12.44
N GLU A 48 5.98 11.82 -11.79
CA GLU A 48 6.43 13.05 -12.44
C GLU A 48 7.97 13.10 -12.39
N VAL A 49 8.57 13.42 -13.53
CA VAL A 49 9.99 13.76 -13.66
C VAL A 49 10.10 15.19 -14.17
N GLY A 50 10.55 16.08 -13.29
CA GLY A 50 10.73 17.50 -13.59
C GLY A 50 12.14 17.84 -14.10
N LEU A 51 12.33 19.12 -14.42
CA LEU A 51 13.64 19.70 -14.70
C LEU A 51 14.57 19.51 -13.48
N GLY A 52 15.80 19.08 -13.74
CA GLY A 52 16.79 18.79 -12.69
C GLY A 52 16.65 17.42 -12.02
N GLY A 53 15.89 16.49 -12.60
CA GLY A 53 15.84 15.10 -12.14
C GLY A 53 15.02 14.85 -10.88
N ARG A 54 14.31 15.86 -10.36
CA ARG A 54 13.37 15.68 -9.23
C ARG A 54 12.26 14.74 -9.66
N LYS A 55 12.13 13.61 -8.95
CA LYS A 55 11.11 12.59 -9.17
C LYS A 55 10.09 12.64 -8.03
N SER A 56 8.81 12.66 -8.37
CA SER A 56 7.72 12.45 -7.42
C SER A 56 6.73 11.45 -7.99
N ARG A 57 5.90 10.84 -7.14
CA ARG A 57 4.95 9.81 -7.59
C ARG A 57 3.71 9.71 -6.72
N LEU A 58 2.60 9.33 -7.34
CA LEU A 58 1.37 8.92 -6.70
C LEU A 58 1.17 7.42 -6.91
N ILE A 59 0.52 6.76 -5.97
CA ILE A 59 0.12 5.35 -6.06
C ILE A 59 -1.39 5.31 -5.90
N LEU A 60 -2.08 4.92 -6.96
CA LEU A 60 -3.54 4.88 -7.09
C LEU A 60 -3.99 3.42 -7.19
N SER A 61 -4.95 2.99 -6.37
CA SER A 61 -5.69 1.76 -6.68
C SER A 61 -6.46 1.92 -7.99
N MET A 62 -6.95 0.83 -8.59
CA MET A 62 -7.75 0.93 -9.82
C MET A 62 -9.01 1.78 -9.60
N SER A 63 -9.72 1.62 -8.48
CA SER A 63 -10.88 2.47 -8.14
C SER A 63 -10.50 3.94 -7.99
N ALA A 64 -9.37 4.25 -7.33
CA ALA A 64 -8.90 5.63 -7.21
C ALA A 64 -8.46 6.22 -8.57
N ALA A 65 -7.94 5.39 -9.47
CA ALA A 65 -7.59 5.80 -10.83
C ALA A 65 -8.83 6.11 -11.67
N VAL A 66 -9.92 5.33 -11.54
CA VAL A 66 -11.22 5.63 -12.17
C VAL A 66 -11.75 6.98 -11.68
N ALA A 67 -11.82 7.17 -10.35
CA ALA A 67 -12.25 8.45 -9.79
C ALA A 67 -11.36 9.60 -10.28
N PHE A 68 -10.05 9.39 -10.39
CA PHE A 68 -9.14 10.41 -10.90
C PHE A 68 -9.39 10.73 -12.37
N ARG A 69 -9.59 9.73 -13.22
CA ARG A 69 -9.98 9.90 -14.63
C ARG A 69 -11.25 10.72 -14.75
N ASP A 70 -12.28 10.42 -13.95
CA ASP A 70 -13.55 11.14 -13.98
C ASP A 70 -13.41 12.61 -13.51
N HIS A 71 -12.60 12.86 -12.48
CA HIS A 71 -12.30 14.23 -12.07
C HIS A 71 -11.47 14.99 -13.10
N LEU A 72 -10.52 14.33 -13.79
CA LEU A 72 -9.78 14.96 -14.89
C LEU A 72 -10.73 15.45 -15.98
N ASP A 73 -11.75 14.67 -16.33
CA ASP A 73 -12.76 15.11 -17.31
C ASP A 73 -13.49 16.40 -16.86
N LYS A 74 -13.87 16.48 -15.57
CA LYS A 74 -14.46 17.70 -14.98
C LYS A 74 -13.49 18.89 -15.01
N PHE A 75 -12.19 18.66 -14.73
CA PHE A 75 -11.19 19.72 -14.77
C PHE A 75 -10.89 20.20 -16.20
N VAL A 76 -10.87 19.30 -17.18
CA VAL A 76 -10.70 19.65 -18.60
C VAL A 76 -11.86 20.52 -19.07
N LYS A 77 -13.11 20.09 -18.83
CA LYS A 77 -14.31 20.89 -19.17
C LYS A 77 -14.29 22.28 -18.55
N PHE A 78 -13.92 22.38 -17.27
CA PHE A 78 -13.77 23.66 -16.58
C PHE A 78 -12.66 24.52 -17.19
N PHE A 79 -11.51 23.93 -17.51
CA PHE A 79 -10.38 24.65 -18.12
C PHE A 79 -10.71 25.19 -19.51
N ASP A 80 -11.45 24.42 -20.32
CA ASP A 80 -11.91 24.84 -21.64
C ASP A 80 -12.95 25.98 -21.55
N GLY A 81 -13.83 25.96 -20.54
CA GLY A 81 -14.75 27.05 -20.22
C GLY A 81 -14.03 28.37 -19.88
N LEU A 82 -12.96 28.30 -19.07
CA LEU A 82 -12.14 29.47 -18.76
C LEU A 82 -11.42 30.06 -19.99
N ALA A 83 -11.05 29.23 -20.98
CA ALA A 83 -10.48 29.71 -22.22
C ALA A 83 -11.52 30.44 -23.10
N SER A 84 -12.81 30.21 -22.84
CA SER A 84 -13.93 30.81 -23.55
C SER A 84 -14.40 32.14 -22.94
N GLY A 85 -13.71 32.64 -21.90
CA GLY A 85 -13.99 33.95 -21.28
C GLY A 85 -14.78 33.92 -19.98
N GLU A 86 -15.00 32.74 -19.38
CA GLU A 86 -15.58 32.65 -18.04
C GLU A 86 -14.60 33.25 -17.00
N GLU A 87 -15.05 34.23 -16.21
CA GLU A 87 -14.26 34.78 -15.11
C GLU A 87 -14.17 33.75 -13.97
N PRO A 88 -12.96 33.24 -13.64
CA PRO A 88 -12.83 32.29 -12.55
C PRO A 88 -12.96 32.99 -11.20
N THR A 89 -13.64 32.34 -10.25
CA THR A 89 -13.50 32.66 -8.84
C THR A 89 -12.12 32.21 -8.35
N VAL A 90 -11.17 33.12 -8.28
CA VAL A 90 -9.81 32.83 -7.81
C VAL A 90 -9.81 32.79 -6.27
N GLY A 91 -9.77 31.58 -5.72
CA GLY A 91 -9.60 31.36 -4.29
C GLY A 91 -8.15 31.57 -3.82
N GLU A 92 -7.90 31.30 -2.53
CA GLU A 92 -6.59 31.47 -1.92
C GLU A 92 -5.46 30.77 -2.70
N ASN A 93 -4.31 31.44 -2.78
CA ASN A 93 -3.11 30.96 -3.47
C ASN A 93 -3.33 30.63 -4.96
N GLY A 94 -4.23 31.32 -5.64
CA GLY A 94 -4.50 31.13 -7.08
C GLY A 94 -5.26 29.84 -7.39
N GLN A 95 -6.08 29.33 -6.46
CA GLN A 95 -6.88 28.13 -6.69
C GLN A 95 -8.13 28.46 -7.53
N LEU A 96 -8.33 27.75 -8.63
CA LEU A 96 -9.47 27.94 -9.53
C LEU A 96 -10.56 26.90 -9.29
N LYS A 97 -10.17 25.65 -9.06
CA LYS A 97 -11.09 24.54 -8.76
C LYS A 97 -10.38 23.50 -7.91
N SER A 98 -11.12 22.86 -7.00
CA SER A 98 -10.59 21.76 -6.19
C SER A 98 -11.57 20.61 -6.08
N GLU A 99 -11.03 19.41 -5.97
CA GLU A 99 -11.76 18.15 -5.76
C GLU A 99 -10.95 17.26 -4.81
N ILE A 100 -11.61 16.31 -4.16
CA ILE A 100 -10.95 15.35 -3.27
C ILE A 100 -11.43 13.96 -3.61
N ILE A 101 -10.48 13.04 -3.77
CA ILE A 101 -10.76 11.61 -3.87
C ILE A 101 -10.39 10.98 -2.53
N ILE A 102 -11.36 10.35 -1.89
CA ILE A 102 -11.15 9.56 -0.68
C ILE A 102 -11.33 8.11 -1.08
N HIS A 103 -10.31 7.30 -0.83
CA HIS A 103 -10.35 5.87 -1.11
C HIS A 103 -9.56 5.13 -0.04
N GLU A 104 -10.24 4.25 0.70
CA GLU A 104 -9.73 3.60 1.90
C GLU A 104 -9.09 4.61 2.89
N SER A 105 -7.82 4.39 3.25
CA SER A 105 -7.00 5.25 4.10
C SER A 105 -6.24 6.33 3.33
N ARG A 106 -6.52 6.53 2.03
CA ARG A 106 -5.80 7.50 1.18
C ARG A 106 -6.72 8.63 0.77
N ARG A 107 -6.18 9.85 0.81
CA ARG A 107 -6.85 11.06 0.32
C ARG A 107 -5.99 11.71 -0.75
N TYR A 108 -6.57 11.95 -1.91
CA TYR A 108 -5.94 12.71 -3.00
C TYR A 108 -6.63 14.05 -3.09
N TYR A 109 -5.87 15.12 -2.93
CA TYR A 109 -6.34 16.49 -3.10
C TYR A 109 -5.93 16.97 -4.48
N LEU A 110 -6.91 17.30 -5.31
CA LEU A 110 -6.75 17.77 -6.67
C LEU A 110 -7.09 19.26 -6.67
N SER A 111 -6.14 20.10 -7.06
CA SER A 111 -6.33 21.54 -7.07
C SER A 111 -5.81 22.11 -8.39
N LEU A 112 -6.72 22.59 -9.23
CA LEU A 112 -6.36 23.39 -10.39
C LEU A 112 -6.00 24.79 -9.91
N LYS A 113 -4.80 25.22 -10.24
CA LYS A 113 -4.22 26.49 -9.78
C LYS A 113 -3.62 27.27 -10.94
N GLU A 114 -3.47 28.56 -10.75
CA GLU A 114 -2.81 29.48 -11.67
C GLU A 114 -1.55 30.08 -11.03
N ASN A 115 -0.48 30.21 -11.83
CA ASN A 115 0.72 30.95 -11.46
C ASN A 115 1.26 31.68 -12.70
N GLN A 116 2.38 32.40 -12.55
CA GLN A 116 3.03 33.15 -13.64
C GLN A 116 3.41 32.31 -14.88
N ARG A 117 3.59 30.98 -14.72
CA ARG A 117 3.93 30.06 -15.83
C ARG A 117 2.69 29.50 -16.51
N GLY A 118 1.50 29.76 -15.97
CA GLY A 118 0.22 29.27 -16.45
C GLY A 118 -0.53 28.42 -15.43
N ARG A 119 -1.54 27.71 -15.92
CA ARG A 119 -2.42 26.88 -15.11
C ARG A 119 -1.90 25.45 -14.99
N TYR A 120 -2.07 24.85 -13.82
CA TYR A 120 -1.62 23.49 -13.54
C TYR A 120 -2.52 22.80 -12.50
N LEU A 121 -2.71 21.50 -12.67
CA LEU A 121 -3.37 20.63 -11.71
C LEU A 121 -2.33 20.08 -10.73
N ARG A 122 -2.43 20.50 -9.46
CA ARG A 122 -1.67 19.91 -8.37
C ARG A 122 -2.44 18.73 -7.81
N VAL A 123 -1.82 17.56 -7.76
CA VAL A 123 -2.40 16.37 -7.13
C VAL A 123 -1.49 15.95 -5.98
N SER A 124 -2.03 15.89 -4.78
CA SER A 124 -1.27 15.50 -3.58
C SER A 124 -1.93 14.35 -2.84
N GLN A 125 -1.15 13.38 -2.42
CA GLN A 125 -1.60 12.18 -1.71
C GLN A 125 -1.21 12.28 -0.23
N LYS A 126 -2.18 12.01 0.64
CA LYS A 126 -1.98 11.80 2.08
C LYS A 126 -2.49 10.42 2.47
N VAL A 127 -1.74 9.73 3.33
CA VAL A 127 -2.17 8.46 3.95
C VAL A 127 -2.64 8.78 5.38
N SER A 128 -3.88 8.44 5.73
CA SER A 128 -4.52 8.83 6.98
C SER A 128 -3.90 8.17 8.23
N ARG A 129 -3.17 7.05 8.09
CA ARG A 129 -2.60 6.29 9.22
C ARG A 129 -1.29 6.84 9.78
N GLY A 130 -1.08 8.15 9.71
CA GLY A 130 0.04 8.79 10.38
C GLY A 130 0.19 10.26 9.99
N ASN A 131 0.27 11.13 11.00
CA ASN A 131 0.48 12.58 10.82
C ASN A 131 1.81 12.94 10.13
N SER A 132 2.67 11.96 9.84
CA SER A 132 4.07 12.15 9.44
C SER A 132 4.51 11.33 8.21
N GLY A 133 3.57 10.78 7.44
CA GLY A 133 3.93 10.14 6.16
C GLY A 133 4.40 11.19 5.15
N PRO A 134 5.48 10.95 4.37
CA PRO A 134 5.93 11.88 3.34
C PRO A 134 4.79 12.14 2.35
N ARG A 135 4.32 13.40 2.30
CA ARG A 135 3.29 13.83 1.36
C ARG A 135 3.88 13.77 -0.04
N SER A 136 3.40 12.85 -0.87
CA SER A 136 3.76 12.83 -2.28
C SER A 136 2.81 13.72 -3.07
N GLN A 137 3.36 14.39 -4.09
CA GLN A 137 2.58 15.28 -4.95
C GLN A 137 3.18 15.35 -6.35
N ILE A 138 2.32 15.65 -7.31
CA ILE A 138 2.70 15.98 -8.68
C ILE A 138 2.01 17.30 -9.09
N ALA A 139 2.55 17.97 -10.10
CA ALA A 139 2.01 19.18 -10.71
C ALA A 139 1.98 19.04 -12.24
N LEU A 140 0.80 18.69 -12.75
CA LEU A 140 0.52 18.50 -14.17
C LEU A 140 0.13 19.83 -14.82
N PRO A 141 0.85 20.31 -15.86
CA PRO A 141 0.40 21.48 -16.61
C PRO A 141 -1.00 21.24 -17.20
N ALA A 142 -1.87 22.26 -17.17
CA ALA A 142 -3.27 22.13 -17.59
C ALA A 142 -3.46 21.51 -19.00
N PRO A 143 -2.66 21.87 -20.03
CA PRO A 143 -2.78 21.24 -21.35
C PRO A 143 -2.53 19.71 -21.37
N GLY A 144 -1.84 19.17 -20.36
CA GLY A 144 -1.59 17.74 -20.22
C GLY A 144 -2.72 16.95 -19.56
N MET A 145 -3.77 17.62 -19.05
CA MET A 145 -4.88 16.93 -18.37
C MET A 145 -5.63 15.99 -19.31
N THR A 146 -5.90 16.43 -20.54
CA THR A 146 -6.57 15.63 -21.57
C THR A 146 -5.76 14.39 -21.92
N GLN A 147 -4.44 14.55 -22.16
CA GLN A 147 -3.55 13.43 -22.46
C GLN A 147 -3.47 12.42 -21.31
N LEU A 148 -3.45 12.90 -20.06
CA LEU A 148 -3.44 12.01 -18.90
C LEU A 148 -4.79 11.30 -18.72
N ARG A 149 -5.91 11.98 -18.94
CA ARG A 149 -7.25 11.39 -18.91
C ARG A 149 -7.34 10.25 -19.92
N ASP A 150 -6.92 10.49 -21.16
CA ASP A 150 -7.02 9.51 -22.25
C ASP A 150 -6.09 8.31 -22.00
N ALA A 151 -4.87 8.56 -21.50
CA ALA A 151 -3.95 7.49 -21.09
C ALA A 151 -4.51 6.65 -19.93
N LEU A 152 -5.12 7.28 -18.92
CA LEU A 152 -5.77 6.56 -17.84
C LEU A 152 -6.97 5.77 -18.35
N ASN A 153 -7.78 6.33 -19.25
CA ASN A 153 -8.92 5.64 -19.84
C ASN A 153 -8.49 4.34 -20.51
N GLU A 154 -7.50 4.40 -21.40
CA GLU A 154 -7.01 3.20 -22.10
C GLU A 154 -6.42 2.16 -21.14
N LEU A 155 -5.64 2.59 -20.14
CA LEU A 155 -5.05 1.68 -19.16
C LEU A 155 -6.12 1.07 -18.24
N ILE A 156 -7.14 1.83 -17.86
CA ILE A 156 -8.26 1.34 -17.05
C ILE A 156 -9.07 0.35 -17.87
N ASP A 157 -9.47 0.69 -19.09
CA ASP A 157 -10.28 -0.19 -19.94
C ASP A 157 -9.58 -1.53 -20.19
N LYS A 158 -8.25 -1.53 -20.34
CA LYS A 158 -7.48 -2.76 -20.60
C LYS A 158 -7.11 -3.56 -19.35
N TYR A 159 -6.89 -2.90 -18.21
CA TYR A 159 -6.29 -3.55 -17.03
C TYR A 159 -7.13 -3.48 -15.76
N ALA A 160 -8.25 -2.76 -15.74
CA ALA A 160 -9.09 -2.65 -14.54
C ALA A 160 -10.13 -3.77 -14.40
N GLU A 161 -10.44 -4.48 -15.48
CA GLU A 161 -11.37 -5.60 -15.45
C GLU A 161 -10.96 -6.63 -14.39
N GLY A 162 -11.90 -7.03 -13.52
CA GLY A 162 -11.65 -7.89 -12.37
C GLY A 162 -11.05 -7.20 -11.14
N TYR A 163 -10.49 -6.00 -11.29
CA TYR A 163 -9.85 -5.22 -10.20
C TYR A 163 -10.65 -3.99 -9.75
N LEU A 164 -11.75 -3.67 -10.44
CA LEU A 164 -12.71 -2.64 -10.00
C LEU A 164 -13.71 -3.17 -8.98
N ASN A 165 -14.04 -4.45 -9.08
CA ASN A 165 -14.92 -5.10 -8.12
C ASN A 165 -14.10 -5.33 -6.86
N GLU A 166 -14.30 -4.45 -5.89
CA GLU A 166 -13.77 -4.50 -4.53
C GLU A 166 -14.26 -5.74 -3.76
N ASN A 167 -14.56 -6.86 -4.42
CA ASN A 167 -14.84 -8.13 -3.75
C ASN A 167 -13.66 -8.59 -2.89
N ASP A 168 -12.45 -8.04 -3.08
CA ASP A 168 -11.34 -8.20 -2.12
C ASP A 168 -11.52 -7.39 -0.81
N ALA A 169 -12.29 -6.30 -0.82
CA ALA A 169 -12.56 -5.44 0.34
C ALA A 169 -13.97 -5.61 0.93
N ASN A 170 -14.96 -6.09 0.16
CA ASN A 170 -16.29 -6.44 0.66
C ASN A 170 -16.31 -7.78 1.41
N VAL A 171 -15.21 -8.55 1.40
CA VAL A 171 -15.06 -9.58 2.43
C VAL A 171 -14.90 -8.84 3.75
N GLU A 172 -15.95 -8.82 4.57
CA GLU A 172 -15.86 -8.37 5.95
C GLU A 172 -14.85 -9.27 6.65
N LEU A 173 -13.62 -8.76 6.81
CA LEU A 173 -12.52 -9.51 7.42
C LEU A 173 -12.56 -9.32 8.94
N PRO A 174 -12.29 -10.39 9.72
CA PRO A 174 -12.19 -10.29 11.17
C PRO A 174 -11.16 -9.24 11.61
N GLU A 175 -11.42 -8.61 12.76
CA GLU A 175 -10.45 -7.67 13.34
C GLU A 175 -9.10 -8.34 13.62
N PRO A 176 -7.97 -7.65 13.36
CA PRO A 176 -6.64 -8.18 13.66
C PRO A 176 -6.49 -8.51 15.14
N LYS A 177 -5.90 -9.67 15.43
CA LYS A 177 -5.56 -10.08 16.79
C LYS A 177 -4.06 -10.03 17.01
N HIS A 178 -3.65 -9.94 18.27
CA HIS A 178 -2.24 -10.08 18.61
C HIS A 178 -2.06 -10.80 19.94
N VAL A 179 -0.94 -11.49 20.07
CA VAL A 179 -0.53 -12.19 21.29
C VAL A 179 0.84 -11.68 21.69
N ARG A 180 0.99 -11.28 22.95
CA ARG A 180 2.30 -10.97 23.52
C ARG A 180 2.97 -12.29 23.90
N ALA A 181 4.21 -12.45 23.48
CA ALA A 181 5.04 -13.59 23.82
C ALA A 181 6.23 -13.16 24.67
N GLU A 182 6.97 -14.15 25.15
CA GLU A 182 8.18 -13.93 25.93
C GLU A 182 9.24 -13.16 25.15
N ASN A 183 10.20 -12.57 25.87
CA ASN A 183 11.32 -11.82 25.31
C ASN A 183 10.91 -10.59 24.47
N ASN A 184 9.87 -9.89 24.92
CA ASN A 184 9.40 -8.64 24.31
C ASN A 184 8.98 -8.80 22.83
N LYS A 185 8.37 -9.94 22.52
CA LYS A 185 7.84 -10.27 21.19
C LYS A 185 6.33 -10.09 21.13
N ILE A 186 5.84 -9.68 19.97
CA ILE A 186 4.40 -9.64 19.69
C ILE A 186 4.15 -10.40 18.40
N PHE A 187 3.22 -11.35 18.45
CA PHE A 187 2.69 -12.02 17.28
C PHE A 187 1.40 -11.32 16.83
N TYR A 188 1.36 -10.84 15.59
CA TYR A 188 0.16 -10.25 14.99
C TYR A 188 -0.49 -11.24 14.02
N PHE A 189 -1.81 -11.31 14.04
CA PHE A 189 -2.63 -12.17 13.20
C PHE A 189 -3.55 -11.26 12.36
N ASP A 190 -3.10 -10.96 11.16
CA ASP A 190 -3.84 -10.13 10.21
C ASP A 190 -4.55 -11.03 9.20
N VAL A 191 -5.88 -11.02 9.16
CA VAL A 191 -6.62 -11.70 8.08
C VAL A 191 -6.60 -10.80 6.85
N GLY A 192 -6.32 -11.39 5.68
CA GLY A 192 -6.34 -10.73 4.38
C GLY A 192 -7.13 -11.57 3.36
N HIS A 193 -7.56 -10.93 2.28
CA HIS A 193 -8.14 -11.57 1.10
C HIS A 193 -7.36 -11.16 -0.15
N ASN A 194 -7.26 -12.07 -1.12
CA ASN A 194 -6.80 -11.82 -2.47
C ASN A 194 -7.46 -12.83 -3.43
N GLU A 195 -7.13 -12.76 -4.73
CA GLU A 195 -7.63 -13.70 -5.76
C GLU A 195 -7.43 -15.20 -5.44
N ARG A 196 -6.44 -15.57 -4.62
CA ARG A 196 -6.19 -16.97 -4.21
C ARG A 196 -7.06 -17.40 -3.02
N GLY A 197 -7.81 -16.48 -2.43
CA GLY A 197 -8.69 -16.67 -1.29
C GLY A 197 -8.19 -15.97 -0.03
N SER A 198 -8.93 -16.17 1.07
CA SER A 198 -8.58 -15.62 2.38
C SER A 198 -7.34 -16.29 2.96
N PHE A 199 -6.55 -15.53 3.72
CA PHE A 199 -5.37 -16.01 4.41
C PHE A 199 -5.19 -15.26 5.73
N VAL A 200 -4.42 -15.85 6.65
CA VAL A 200 -3.93 -15.15 7.84
C VAL A 200 -2.43 -14.94 7.69
N ARG A 201 -1.97 -13.71 7.91
CA ARG A 201 -0.56 -13.39 8.02
C ARG A 201 -0.19 -13.32 9.50
N ILE A 202 0.70 -14.22 9.91
CA ILE A 202 1.21 -14.29 11.28
C ILE A 202 2.57 -13.60 11.27
N SER A 203 2.69 -12.45 11.95
CA SER A 203 3.93 -11.68 12.02
C SER A 203 4.54 -11.73 13.42
N GLU A 204 5.79 -12.14 13.54
CA GLU A 204 6.58 -11.97 14.77
C GLU A 204 7.29 -10.61 14.73
N VAL A 205 7.12 -9.80 15.76
CA VAL A 205 7.82 -8.51 15.92
C VAL A 205 8.57 -8.50 17.24
N LYS A 206 9.90 -8.36 17.19
CA LYS A 206 10.74 -8.13 18.37
C LYS A 206 10.76 -6.63 18.68
N GLN A 207 10.21 -6.21 19.82
CA GLN A 207 10.10 -4.79 20.17
C GLN A 207 11.46 -4.11 20.35
N ILE A 208 12.46 -4.83 20.86
CA ILE A 208 13.78 -4.27 21.17
C ILE A 208 14.59 -4.03 19.89
N SER A 209 14.67 -5.04 19.01
CA SER A 209 15.47 -4.93 17.78
C SER A 209 14.68 -4.37 16.59
N GLY A 210 13.35 -4.27 16.70
CA GLY A 210 12.46 -3.94 15.59
C GLY A 210 12.38 -5.02 14.50
N SER A 211 13.09 -6.14 14.66
CA SER A 211 13.14 -7.20 13.66
C SER A 211 11.77 -7.84 13.51
N ARG A 212 11.36 -8.06 12.26
CA ARG A 212 10.07 -8.65 11.89
C ARG A 212 10.26 -9.83 10.96
N SER A 213 9.57 -10.93 11.25
CA SER A 213 9.41 -12.09 10.35
C SER A 213 7.91 -12.37 10.20
N SER A 214 7.50 -13.04 9.13
CA SER A 214 6.10 -13.41 8.97
C SER A 214 5.90 -14.62 8.07
N ILE A 215 4.82 -15.36 8.32
CA ILE A 215 4.32 -16.42 7.44
C ILE A 215 2.89 -16.11 7.01
N THR A 216 2.47 -16.68 5.89
CA THR A 216 1.09 -16.60 5.40
C THR A 216 0.49 -18.00 5.36
N VAL A 217 -0.66 -18.17 6.00
CA VAL A 217 -1.38 -19.45 6.03
C VAL A 217 -2.72 -19.28 5.30
N PRO A 218 -2.97 -20.00 4.19
CA PRO A 218 -4.24 -19.91 3.47
C PRO A 218 -5.38 -20.47 4.33
N MET A 219 -6.58 -19.92 4.16
CA MET A 219 -7.77 -20.30 4.94
C MET A 219 -8.11 -21.79 4.83
N SER A 220 -7.87 -22.39 3.67
CA SER A 220 -8.04 -23.82 3.42
C SER A 220 -7.18 -24.70 4.34
N SER A 221 -6.10 -24.17 4.91
CA SER A 221 -5.19 -24.91 5.80
C SER A 221 -5.33 -24.54 7.27
N TRP A 222 -6.21 -23.62 7.67
CA TRP A 222 -6.31 -23.16 9.07
C TRP A 222 -6.68 -24.28 10.04
N GLY A 223 -7.59 -25.18 9.66
CA GLY A 223 -7.97 -26.35 10.48
C GLY A 223 -6.77 -27.25 10.76
N ALA A 224 -6.10 -27.71 9.70
CA ALA A 224 -4.91 -28.54 9.83
C ALA A 224 -3.77 -27.84 10.60
N PHE A 225 -3.57 -26.55 10.37
CA PHE A 225 -2.57 -25.75 11.09
C PHE A 225 -2.86 -25.69 12.60
N ARG A 226 -4.13 -25.45 12.97
CA ARG A 226 -4.58 -25.47 14.37
C ARG A 226 -4.38 -26.84 15.00
N ASP A 227 -4.73 -27.90 14.28
CA ASP A 227 -4.69 -29.26 14.83
C ASP A 227 -3.26 -29.72 15.11
N VAL A 228 -2.33 -29.41 14.20
CA VAL A 228 -0.89 -29.66 14.43
C VAL A 228 -0.38 -28.86 15.63
N LEU A 229 -0.76 -27.59 15.78
CA LEU A 229 -0.38 -26.79 16.95
C LEU A 229 -0.94 -27.36 18.26
N ALA A 230 -2.21 -27.81 18.26
CA ALA A 230 -2.84 -28.41 19.43
C ALA A 230 -2.16 -29.73 19.84
N GLU A 231 -1.85 -30.59 18.87
CA GLU A 231 -1.11 -31.84 19.09
C GLU A 231 0.29 -31.58 19.67
N LEU A 232 1.01 -30.60 19.13
CA LEU A 232 2.32 -30.20 19.63
C LEU A 232 2.24 -29.63 21.05
N GLN A 233 1.21 -28.84 21.35
CA GLN A 233 0.98 -28.31 22.70
C GLN A 233 0.74 -29.45 23.69
N GLU A 234 -0.17 -30.38 23.39
CA GLU A 234 -0.48 -31.51 24.27
C GLU A 234 0.76 -32.37 24.57
N LYS A 235 1.56 -32.67 23.54
CA LYS A 235 2.82 -33.42 23.68
C LYS A 235 3.83 -32.70 24.58
N MET A 236 3.94 -31.38 24.47
CA MET A 236 4.87 -30.60 25.28
C MET A 236 4.40 -30.48 26.72
N THR A 237 3.10 -30.29 26.98
CA THR A 237 2.55 -30.24 28.34
C THR A 237 2.75 -31.56 29.08
N LYS A 238 2.42 -32.70 28.45
CA LYS A 238 2.62 -34.03 29.05
C LYS A 238 4.09 -34.32 29.39
N LYS A 239 5.01 -33.82 28.58
CA LYS A 239 6.44 -33.97 28.85
C LYS A 239 6.86 -33.22 30.12
N VAL A 240 6.40 -31.99 30.28
CA VAL A 240 6.70 -31.17 31.48
C VAL A 240 6.13 -31.81 32.74
N GLU A 241 4.92 -32.39 32.67
CA GLU A 241 4.30 -33.11 33.80
C GLU A 241 5.09 -34.38 34.18
N ASN A 242 5.48 -35.19 33.18
CA ASN A 242 6.29 -36.40 33.42
C ASN A 242 7.69 -36.06 33.98
N ASP A 243 8.32 -34.99 33.51
CA ASP A 243 9.62 -34.54 34.02
C ASP A 243 9.50 -34.06 35.48
N ALA A 244 8.37 -33.42 35.84
CA ALA A 244 8.08 -33.01 37.22
C ALA A 244 7.82 -34.20 38.17
N GLU A 245 7.08 -35.22 37.71
CA GLU A 245 6.85 -36.47 38.47
C GLU A 245 8.12 -37.34 38.60
N GLY A 246 8.98 -37.34 37.58
CA GLY A 246 10.26 -38.03 37.62
C GLY A 246 11.23 -37.46 38.66
N THR A 247 11.26 -36.13 38.79
CA THR A 247 12.13 -35.44 39.75
C THR A 247 11.66 -35.66 41.20
N THR A 248 10.34 -35.67 41.45
CA THR A 248 9.80 -35.96 42.78
C THR A 248 10.09 -37.41 43.22
N LYS A 249 10.17 -38.37 42.29
CA LYS A 249 10.55 -39.75 42.64
C LYS A 249 12.05 -39.95 42.88
N SER A 250 12.93 -39.14 42.29
CA SER A 250 14.36 -39.21 42.59
C SER A 250 14.72 -38.61 43.94
N ASP A 251 14.05 -37.54 44.38
CA ASP A 251 14.34 -36.91 45.68
C ASP A 251 13.94 -37.80 46.86
N VAL A 252 12.89 -38.60 46.73
CA VAL A 252 12.48 -39.54 47.80
C VAL A 252 13.48 -40.70 47.96
N LYS A 253 14.30 -41.01 46.95
CA LYS A 253 15.19 -42.19 46.99
C LYS A 253 16.55 -41.94 47.64
N LEU A 254 16.89 -40.69 47.99
CA LEU A 254 18.18 -40.34 48.60
C LEU A 254 18.15 -40.28 50.14
N GLU A 255 16.99 -40.36 50.79
CA GLU A 255 16.93 -40.29 52.27
C GLU A 255 17.00 -41.65 52.99
N HIS A 256 16.98 -42.78 52.28
CA HIS A 256 17.11 -44.10 52.90
C HIS A 256 18.45 -44.76 52.56
N ASN A 257 19.53 -44.18 53.07
CA ASN A 257 20.80 -44.91 53.27
C ASN A 257 21.62 -44.18 54.34
N LYS A 258 21.14 -44.23 55.59
CA LYS A 258 21.91 -43.95 56.79
C LYS A 258 21.45 -44.89 57.90
N GLU A 259 22.07 -46.07 57.91
CA GLU A 259 22.38 -46.90 59.09
C GLU A 259 23.41 -47.94 58.64
#